data_AF-A0A0P1IPE0-F1
#
_entry.id   AF-A0A0P1IPE0-F1
#
_cell.length_a   1.000
_cell.length_b   1.000
_cell.length_c   1.000
_cell.angle_alpha   90.00
_cell.angle_beta   90.00
_cell.angle_gamma   90.00
#
_symmetry.space_group_name_H-M   'P 1'
#
loop_
_entity.id
_entity.type
_entity.pdbx_description
1 polymer ?
#
loop_
_entity_poly.entity_id
_entity_poly.type
_entity_poly.pdbx_seq_one_letter_code
_entity_poly.pdbx_strand_id
1 'polypeptide(L)' 'MGKLFRALFFLIILSAIGLIGFAYLGPIFGADFSAPQKEIRESVPLDVQ' A
#
# COMPACT_ATOMS: atom_id res chain seq x y z
N MET A 1 -23.37 -27.07 8.17
CA MET A 1 -21.98 -26.66 7.88
C MET A 1 -21.85 -25.71 6.68
N GLY A 2 -22.48 -25.94 5.52
CA GLY A 2 -22.30 -25.07 4.34
C GLY A 2 -22.70 -23.59 4.48
N LYS A 3 -23.71 -23.28 5.31
CA LYS A 3 -24.15 -21.89 5.58
C LYS A 3 -23.07 -21.07 6.31
N LEU A 4 -22.35 -21.67 7.25
CA LEU A 4 -21.29 -21.01 8.01
C LEU A 4 -20.07 -20.73 7.12
N PHE A 5 -19.66 -21.72 6.32
CA PHE A 5 -18.55 -21.53 5.37
C PHE A 5 -18.87 -20.45 4.32
N ARG A 6 -20.10 -20.41 3.82
CA ARG A 6 -20.54 -19.35 2.91
C ARG A 6 -20.45 -17.97 3.58
N ALA A 7 -20.89 -17.84 4.84
CA ALA A 7 -20.77 -16.59 5.58
C ALA A 7 -19.30 -16.18 5.81
N LEU A 8 -18.44 -17.15 6.17
CA LEU A 8 -17.01 -16.91 6.35
C LEU A 8 -16.35 -16.39 5.07
N PHE A 9 -16.71 -16.96 3.92
CA PHE A 9 -16.18 -16.54 2.62
C PHE A 9 -16.54 -15.08 2.31
N PHE A 10 -17.79 -14.68 2.56
CA PHE A 10 -18.20 -13.27 2.41
C PHE A 10 -17.45 -12.35 3.36
N LEU A 11 -17.22 -12.76 4.61
CA LEU A 11 -16.44 -11.97 5.57
C LEU A 11 -14.97 -11.81 5.15
N ILE A 12 -14.36 -12.86 4.60
CA ILE A 12 -12.98 -12.79 4.06
C ILE A 12 -12.92 -11.77 2.92
N ILE A 13 -13.87 -11.83 1.98
CA ILE A 13 -13.94 -10.86 0.87
C ILE A 13 -14.14 -9.45 1.41
N LEU A 14 -15.06 -9.26 2.35
CA LEU A 14 -15.32 -7.94 2.95
C LEU A 14 -14.07 -7.39 3.64
N SER A 15 -13.34 -8.23 4.37
CA SER A 15 -12.08 -7.86 5.02
C SER A 15 -11.01 -7.49 3.98
N ALA A 16 -10.91 -8.23 2.88
CA ALA A 16 -9.98 -7.92 1.79
C ALA A 16 -10.29 -6.56 1.15
N ILE A 17 -11.58 -6.29 0.88
CA ILE A 17 -12.02 -4.99 0.35
C ILE A 17 -11.70 -3.87 1.35
N GLY A 18 -11.91 -4.08 2.65
CA GLY A 18 -11.57 -3.11 3.68
C GLY A 18 -10.08 -2.77 3.71
N LEU A 19 -9.22 -3.79 3.61
CA LEU A 19 -7.76 -3.61 3.55
C LEU A 19 -7.33 -2.85 2.29
N ILE A 20 -7.91 -3.19 1.13
CA ILE A 20 -7.66 -2.48 -0.13
C ILE A 20 -8.09 -1.02 0.01
N GLY A 21 -9.31 -0.77 0.50
CA GLY A 21 -9.83 0.59 0.73
C GLY A 21 -8.94 1.39 1.66
N PHE A 22 -8.46 0.79 2.74
CA PHE A 22 -7.52 1.43 3.67
C PHE A 22 -6.16 1.75 3.03
N ALA A 23 -5.63 0.88 2.16
CA ALA A 23 -4.39 1.17 1.44
C ALA A 23 -4.52 2.37 0.49
N TYR A 24 -5.68 2.53 -0.16
CA TYR A 24 -5.93 3.66 -1.07
C TYR A 24 -6.31 4.95 -0.35
N LEU A 25 -7.12 4.87 0.71
CA LEU A 25 -7.53 6.03 1.51
C LEU A 25 -6.52 6.37 2.63
N GLY A 26 -5.50 5.54 2.84
CA GLY A 26 -4.47 5.72 3.86
C GLY A 26 -3.94 7.15 3.97
N PRO A 27 -3.57 7.81 2.87
CA PRO A 27 -3.09 9.20 2.89
C PRO A 27 -4.10 10.19 3.49
N ILE A 28 -5.41 9.96 3.32
CA ILE A 28 -6.49 10.81 3.87
C ILE A 28 -6.58 10.64 5.40
N PHE A 29 -6.27 9.45 5.90
CA PHE A 29 -6.23 9.13 7.34
C PHE A 29 -4.86 9.39 7.97
N GLY A 30 -3.91 10.00 7.24
CA GLY A 30 -2.57 10.31 7.72
C GLY A 30 -1.60 9.12 7.75
N ALA A 31 -1.95 8.00 7.12
CA ALA A 31 -1.04 6.89 6.91
C ALA A 31 -0.29 7.08 5.58
N ASP A 32 1.03 7.29 5.67
CA ASP A 32 1.90 7.32 4.50
C ASP A 32 2.60 5.96 4.34
N PHE A 33 2.28 5.25 3.26
CA PHE A 33 2.87 3.96 2.90
C PHE A 33 4.00 4.10 1.88
N SER A 34 4.40 5.33 1.53
CA SER A 34 5.47 5.59 0.58
C SER A 34 6.82 5.19 1.17
N ALA A 35 7.72 4.68 0.32
CA ALA A 35 9.09 4.45 0.75
C ALA A 35 9.75 5.80 1.11
N PRO A 36 10.51 5.88 2.22
CA PRO A 36 11.21 7.11 2.58
C PRO A 36 12.17 7.49 1.45
N GLN A 37 11.90 8.62 0.80
CA GLN A 37 12.79 9.11 -0.25
C GLN A 37 14.00 9.79 0.41
N LYS A 38 15.19 9.25 0.13
CA LYS A 38 16.45 9.89 0.48
C LYS A 38 17.06 10.44 -0.80
N GLU A 39 17.30 11.74 -0.82
CA GLU A 39 18.05 12.35 -1.90
C GLU A 39 19.51 11.89 -1.79
N ILE A 40 20.02 11.26 -2.85
CA ILE A 40 21.42 10.90 -2.99
C ILE A 40 22.01 11.86 -4.00
N ARG A 41 22.99 12.66 -3.57
CA ARG A 41 23.73 13.58 -4.43
C ARG A 41 25.16 13.07 -4.53
N GLU A 42 25.60 12.81 -5.75
CA GLU A 42 26.98 12.45 -6.07
C GLU A 42 27.55 13.48 -7.04
N SER A 43 28.76 13.93 -6.80
CA SER A 43 29.46 14.83 -7.71
C SER A 43 29.94 14.03 -8.92
N VAL A 44 29.34 14.25 -10.09
CA VAL A 44 29.80 13.67 -11.35
C VAL A 44 30.81 14.62 -11.99
N PRO A 45 32.08 14.24 -12.19
CA PRO A 45 33.00 15.02 -13.00
C PRO A 45 32.51 15.02 -14.45
N LEU A 46 32.20 16.21 -14.97
CA LEU A 46 31.87 16.40 -16.37
C LEU A 46 33.19 16.56 -17.14
N ASP A 47 33.57 15.54 -17.91
CA ASP A 47 34.68 15.63 -18.84
C ASP A 47 34.18 16.32 -20.13
N VAL A 48 34.79 17.45 -20.47
CA VAL A 48 34.53 18.18 -21.71
C VAL A 48 35.72 17.97 -22.63
N GLN A 49 35.51 17.21 -23.72
CA GLN A 49 36.50 16.99 -24.78
C GLN A 49 35.94 17.34 -26.15
#